data_AF-A0A9D9D2B6-F1
#
_entry.id   AF-A0A9D9D2B6-F1
#
_cell.length_a   1.000
_cell.length_b   1.000
_cell.length_c   1.000
_cell.angle_alpha   90.00
_cell.angle_beta   90.00
_cell.angle_gamma   90.00
#
_symmetry.space_group_name_H-M   'P 1'
#
loop_
_entity.id
_entity.type
_entity.pdbx_description
1 polymer ?
#
loop_
_entity_poly.entity_id
_entity_poly.type
_entity_poly.pdbx_seq_one_letter_code
_entity_poly.pdbx_strand_id
1 'polypeptide(L)'
;TWEEQLDDVFRQMKNYEDLFHREITMDDILKLVEKPVRKISKFDTKAIDEKIIALEDQMKLVRDDIEHIDRFTINWFKALKKKYGKDYPRRTELTGFETIAATKVVNNNAKLQANLAEGFVGIGLKRDDGGEFICDCSDLSEIIVIGKDGKYRITKVEDKAFFGKDLLYVGLFNRGDSRTVYNVIYRVGKTSIYFAKRFAITSVTRDKEYDITTGEPGSKIVWFTANHNGEAETVRVQLRPKPKLKKTSFEYDFSELGIKSKTARGNLVSKNVINRITLKSKGVSTIAGKDIWYDADIQKLNEDGHGQYLGQFEEGDKVLAVFKNGSFYTTSFDLVNKYQGDVLFIEKFDPDKTFTALYWDGAVKSFYVKRFSFVLSDNTPVSFISDAPKSYLVELSGDKHPRYEVVWKLSDKEPEAIEAEAWIAKKGIAAKGKKCAERGEVKTVRFIEPIPDEQEIPDQVGDDENDSSSGLDNNPSGLDNNPSGLDSSHSGLDSSHSGLDPESPSTPPVIPATPPVIPAEEPESPADLDAVPDFPGGLFDEPTLF
;
A
#
# COMPACT_ATOMS: atom_id res chain seq x y z
N THR A 1 -19.05 -93.85 -15.91
CA THR A 1 -19.29 -92.97 -17.09
C THR A 1 -18.51 -91.66 -16.91
N TRP A 2 -18.43 -90.81 -17.93
CA TRP A 2 -17.77 -89.49 -17.82
C TRP A 2 -18.43 -88.62 -16.73
N GLU A 3 -19.76 -88.68 -16.64
CA GLU A 3 -20.55 -87.99 -15.61
C GLU A 3 -20.21 -88.48 -14.20
N GLU A 4 -20.11 -89.80 -13.99
CA GLU A 4 -19.67 -90.38 -12.71
C GLU A 4 -18.25 -89.93 -12.31
N GLN A 5 -17.35 -89.76 -13.28
CA GLN A 5 -15.98 -89.28 -13.02
C GLN A 5 -15.96 -87.81 -12.59
N LEU A 6 -16.79 -86.96 -13.20
CA LEU A 6 -16.94 -85.56 -12.80
C LEU A 6 -17.52 -85.43 -11.39
N ASP A 7 -18.52 -86.24 -11.05
CA ASP A 7 -19.12 -86.27 -9.72
C ASP A 7 -18.13 -86.73 -8.64
N ASP A 8 -17.27 -87.71 -8.95
CA ASP A 8 -16.21 -88.15 -8.05
C ASP A 8 -15.15 -87.07 -7.83
N VAL A 9 -14.72 -86.37 -8.89
CA VAL A 9 -13.79 -85.23 -8.78
C VAL A 9 -14.41 -84.09 -7.98
N PHE A 10 -15.70 -83.79 -8.20
CA PHE A 10 -16.43 -82.78 -7.43
C PHE A 10 -16.48 -83.14 -5.93
N ARG A 11 -16.76 -84.41 -5.60
CA ARG A 11 -16.77 -84.90 -4.21
C ARG A 11 -15.40 -84.79 -3.55
N GLN A 12 -14.32 -85.04 -4.29
CA GLN A 12 -12.96 -84.86 -3.77
C GLN A 12 -12.58 -83.39 -3.60
N MET A 13 -12.97 -82.53 -4.55
CA MET A 13 -12.69 -81.10 -4.49
C MET A 13 -13.40 -80.41 -3.32
N LYS A 14 -14.56 -80.91 -2.88
CA LYS A 14 -15.23 -80.44 -1.65
C LYS A 14 -14.36 -80.54 -0.39
N ASN A 15 -13.40 -81.45 -0.33
CA ASN A 15 -12.47 -81.51 0.81
C ASN A 15 -11.53 -80.31 0.89
N TYR A 16 -11.42 -79.51 -0.18
CA TYR A 16 -10.58 -78.31 -0.25
C TYR A 16 -11.40 -77.02 -0.25
N GLU A 17 -12.71 -77.10 0.02
CA GLU A 17 -13.63 -75.96 -0.02
C GLU A 17 -13.18 -74.81 0.89
N ASP A 18 -12.56 -75.13 2.04
CA ASP A 18 -12.01 -74.17 3.00
C ASP A 18 -10.89 -73.26 2.43
N LEU A 19 -10.22 -73.68 1.34
CA LEU A 19 -9.16 -72.90 0.69
C LEU A 19 -9.71 -71.88 -0.31
N PHE A 20 -11.01 -71.92 -0.64
CA PHE A 20 -11.61 -71.05 -1.65
C PHE A 20 -12.54 -70.01 -1.01
N HIS A 21 -12.54 -68.79 -1.57
CA HIS A 21 -13.45 -67.72 -1.13
C HIS A 21 -14.90 -67.88 -1.61
N ARG A 22 -15.16 -68.82 -2.53
CA ARG A 22 -16.48 -69.08 -3.12
C ARG A 22 -16.73 -70.59 -3.19
N GLU A 23 -17.99 -70.97 -3.18
CA GLU A 23 -18.41 -72.37 -3.34
C GLU A 23 -17.92 -72.95 -4.68
N ILE A 24 -17.53 -74.22 -4.66
CA ILE A 24 -17.06 -74.92 -5.87
C ILE A 24 -18.29 -75.33 -6.69
N THR A 25 -18.30 -74.93 -7.96
CA THR A 25 -19.39 -75.25 -8.90
C THR A 25 -18.95 -76.31 -9.91
N MET A 26 -19.90 -76.98 -10.57
CA MET A 26 -19.59 -77.97 -11.60
C MET A 26 -18.81 -77.35 -12.79
N ASP A 27 -19.06 -76.08 -13.10
CA ASP A 27 -18.31 -75.33 -14.12
C ASP A 27 -16.82 -75.19 -13.78
N ASP A 28 -16.48 -75.08 -12.50
CA ASP A 28 -15.09 -75.01 -12.05
C ASP A 28 -14.39 -76.37 -12.17
N ILE A 29 -15.13 -77.48 -12.00
CA ILE A 29 -14.63 -78.83 -12.23
C ILE A 29 -14.38 -79.08 -13.71
N LEU A 30 -15.32 -78.69 -14.58
CA LEU A 30 -15.13 -78.79 -16.03
C LEU A 30 -13.87 -78.04 -16.48
N LYS A 31 -13.68 -76.80 -16.01
CA LYS A 31 -12.47 -76.01 -16.26
C LYS A 31 -11.21 -76.65 -15.69
N LEU A 32 -11.31 -77.33 -14.55
CA LEU A 32 -10.17 -78.02 -13.93
C LEU A 32 -9.72 -79.22 -14.77
N VAL A 33 -10.67 -80.03 -15.22
CA VAL A 33 -10.42 -81.25 -16.00
C VAL A 33 -9.91 -80.93 -17.41
N GLU A 34 -10.29 -79.79 -17.98
CA GLU A 34 -9.77 -79.30 -19.27
C GLU A 34 -8.33 -78.77 -19.20
N LYS A 35 -7.73 -78.59 -18.00
CA LYS A 35 -6.37 -78.04 -17.89
C LYS A 35 -5.34 -79.01 -18.47
N PRO A 36 -4.49 -78.57 -19.43
CA PRO A 36 -3.47 -79.43 -20.00
C PRO A 36 -2.45 -79.90 -18.96
N VAL A 37 -2.04 -81.16 -19.01
CA VAL A 37 -1.04 -81.75 -18.07
C VAL A 37 0.27 -80.94 -18.00
N ARG A 38 0.68 -80.31 -19.12
CA ARG A 38 1.87 -79.43 -19.17
C ARG A 38 1.78 -78.27 -18.17
N LYS A 39 0.58 -77.82 -17.80
CA LYS A 39 0.32 -76.71 -16.85
C LYS A 39 0.43 -77.09 -15.38
N ILE A 40 0.73 -78.35 -15.08
CA ILE A 40 0.98 -78.87 -13.72
C ILE A 40 2.49 -78.86 -13.41
N SER A 41 3.31 -78.29 -14.31
CA SER A 41 4.75 -78.12 -14.06
C SER A 41 5.01 -77.29 -12.81
N LYS A 42 6.12 -77.60 -12.11
CA LYS A 42 6.57 -76.85 -10.92
C LYS A 42 6.79 -75.35 -11.22
N PHE A 43 7.17 -75.01 -12.45
CA PHE A 43 7.31 -73.61 -12.88
C PHE A 43 5.97 -72.92 -13.07
N ASP A 44 5.01 -73.57 -13.73
CA ASP A 44 3.65 -73.02 -13.89
C ASP A 44 2.93 -72.90 -12.54
N THR A 45 3.13 -73.86 -11.62
CA THR A 45 2.55 -73.83 -10.27
C THR A 45 3.06 -72.61 -9.49
N LYS A 46 4.38 -72.39 -9.45
CA LYS A 46 4.96 -71.19 -8.81
C LYS A 46 4.43 -69.88 -9.39
N ALA A 47 4.30 -69.78 -10.71
CA ALA A 47 3.77 -68.58 -11.35
C ALA A 47 2.28 -68.35 -11.04
N ILE A 48 1.52 -69.40 -10.74
CA ILE A 48 0.14 -69.29 -10.27
C ILE A 48 0.10 -68.91 -8.79
N ASP A 49 0.97 -69.48 -7.96
CA ASP A 49 1.09 -69.12 -6.53
C ASP A 49 1.45 -67.64 -6.37
N GLU A 50 2.43 -67.13 -7.15
CA GLU A 50 2.79 -65.71 -7.17
C GLU A 50 1.61 -64.81 -7.60
N LYS A 51 0.79 -65.27 -8.55
CA LYS A 51 -0.42 -64.53 -8.97
C LYS A 51 -1.48 -64.53 -7.88
N ILE A 52 -1.66 -65.64 -7.17
CA ILE A 52 -2.60 -65.74 -6.06
C ILE A 52 -2.18 -64.76 -4.96
N ILE A 53 -0.90 -64.76 -4.57
CA ILE A 53 -0.36 -63.82 -3.57
C ILE A 53 -0.58 -62.37 -4.02
N ALA A 54 -0.26 -62.04 -5.28
CA ALA A 54 -0.46 -60.69 -5.80
C ALA A 54 -1.94 -60.26 -5.79
N LEU A 55 -2.86 -61.17 -6.10
CA LEU A 55 -4.30 -60.90 -6.03
C LEU A 55 -4.77 -60.72 -4.58
N GLU A 56 -4.29 -61.56 -3.66
CA GLU A 56 -4.61 -61.43 -2.23
C GLU A 56 -4.14 -60.09 -1.67
N ASP A 57 -2.95 -59.63 -2.04
CA ASP A 57 -2.43 -58.34 -1.62
C ASP A 57 -3.19 -57.17 -2.25
N GLN A 58 -3.59 -57.27 -3.51
CA GLN A 58 -4.51 -56.31 -4.12
C GLN A 58 -5.86 -56.28 -3.41
N MET A 59 -6.42 -57.43 -3.06
CA MET A 59 -7.68 -57.51 -2.31
C MET A 59 -7.54 -56.88 -0.92
N LYS A 60 -6.42 -57.09 -0.22
CA LYS A 60 -6.16 -56.42 1.07
C LYS A 60 -6.08 -54.91 0.91
N LEU A 61 -5.36 -54.43 -0.10
CA LEU A 61 -5.24 -52.99 -0.38
C LEU A 61 -6.60 -52.37 -0.72
N VAL A 62 -7.39 -53.02 -1.59
CA VAL A 62 -8.73 -52.54 -1.94
C VAL A 62 -9.65 -52.52 -0.72
N ARG A 63 -9.58 -53.53 0.16
CA ARG A 63 -10.35 -53.54 1.41
C ARG A 63 -9.92 -52.40 2.34
N ASP A 64 -8.61 -52.18 2.50
CA ASP A 64 -8.07 -51.08 3.30
C ASP A 64 -8.46 -49.70 2.75
N ASP A 65 -8.49 -49.55 1.42
CA ASP A 65 -8.96 -48.32 0.77
C ASP A 65 -10.47 -48.12 0.90
N ILE A 66 -11.27 -49.20 0.91
CA ILE A 66 -12.72 -49.15 1.17
C ILE A 66 -12.99 -48.79 2.64
N GLU A 67 -12.25 -49.38 3.59
CA GLU A 67 -12.37 -49.11 5.02
C GLU A 67 -11.93 -47.67 5.35
N HIS A 68 -10.90 -47.17 4.65
CA HIS A 68 -10.37 -45.81 4.78
C HIS A 68 -10.69 -44.93 3.56
N ILE A 69 -11.96 -44.90 3.16
CA ILE A 69 -12.41 -44.23 1.93
C ILE A 69 -12.05 -42.74 1.86
N ASP A 70 -12.01 -42.04 2.99
CA ASP A 70 -11.62 -40.62 3.04
C ASP A 70 -10.17 -40.43 2.59
N ARG A 71 -9.26 -41.29 3.05
CA ARG A 71 -7.83 -41.27 2.70
C ARG A 71 -7.66 -41.54 1.20
N PHE A 72 -8.36 -42.55 0.69
CA PHE A 72 -8.37 -42.88 -0.74
C PHE A 72 -8.88 -41.69 -1.57
N THR A 73 -10.00 -41.08 -1.16
CA THR A 73 -10.63 -39.94 -1.83
C THR A 73 -9.72 -38.72 -1.86
N ILE A 74 -9.07 -38.37 -0.73
CA ILE A 74 -8.07 -37.29 -0.67
C ILE A 74 -6.92 -37.56 -1.63
N ASN A 75 -6.38 -38.79 -1.64
CA ASN A 75 -5.28 -39.16 -2.52
C ASN A 75 -5.69 -39.08 -4.00
N TRP A 76 -6.91 -39.49 -4.32
CA TRP A 76 -7.46 -39.38 -5.67
C TRP A 76 -7.56 -37.91 -6.13
N PHE A 77 -8.12 -37.01 -5.31
CA PHE A 77 -8.16 -35.58 -5.63
C PHE A 77 -6.76 -34.95 -5.73
N LYS A 78 -5.81 -35.36 -4.87
CA LYS A 78 -4.39 -34.94 -4.99
C LYS A 78 -3.77 -35.40 -6.30
N ALA A 79 -4.06 -36.63 -6.74
CA ALA A 79 -3.59 -37.15 -8.02
C ALA A 79 -4.17 -36.38 -9.21
N LEU A 80 -5.47 -36.04 -9.17
CA LEU A 80 -6.09 -35.17 -10.17
C LEU A 80 -5.43 -33.79 -10.23
N LYS A 81 -5.24 -33.14 -9.08
CA LYS A 81 -4.55 -31.84 -9.02
C LYS A 81 -3.13 -31.93 -9.58
N LYS A 82 -2.39 -33.02 -9.31
CA LYS A 82 -1.03 -33.23 -9.84
C LYS A 82 -1.03 -33.44 -11.36
N LYS A 83 -2.03 -34.17 -11.89
CA LYS A 83 -2.14 -34.50 -13.31
C LYS A 83 -2.60 -33.30 -14.16
N TYR A 84 -3.60 -32.56 -13.69
CA TYR A 84 -4.27 -31.52 -14.48
C TYR A 84 -4.03 -30.09 -13.99
N GLY A 85 -3.56 -29.88 -12.75
CA GLY A 85 -3.47 -28.55 -12.15
C GLY A 85 -2.50 -27.59 -12.85
N LYS A 86 -1.53 -28.09 -13.62
CA LYS A 86 -0.62 -27.25 -14.41
C LYS A 86 -1.29 -26.63 -15.64
N ASP A 87 -2.27 -27.30 -16.20
CA ASP A 87 -2.95 -26.87 -17.44
C ASP A 87 -4.07 -25.86 -17.14
N TYR A 88 -4.50 -25.77 -15.87
CA TYR A 88 -5.59 -24.89 -15.42
C TYR A 88 -5.15 -23.97 -14.27
N PRO A 89 -4.26 -22.99 -14.52
CA PRO A 89 -3.91 -21.99 -13.53
C PRO A 89 -5.11 -21.08 -13.20
N ARG A 90 -5.14 -20.55 -11.97
CA ARG A 90 -6.15 -19.58 -11.53
C ARG A 90 -6.06 -18.33 -12.40
N ARG A 91 -7.19 -17.91 -12.98
CA ARG A 91 -7.28 -16.70 -13.83
C ARG A 91 -7.76 -15.46 -13.06
N THR A 92 -8.27 -15.65 -11.85
CA THR A 92 -8.80 -14.59 -11.00
C THR A 92 -7.84 -14.27 -9.87
N GLU A 93 -7.76 -13.00 -9.50
CA GLU A 93 -6.99 -12.50 -8.37
C GLU A 93 -7.93 -12.20 -7.20
N LEU A 94 -7.52 -12.55 -5.97
CA LEU A 94 -8.25 -12.19 -4.77
C LEU A 94 -7.76 -10.81 -4.33
N THR A 95 -8.61 -9.80 -4.46
CA THR A 95 -8.34 -8.44 -3.98
C THR A 95 -9.40 -8.05 -2.96
N GLY A 96 -9.00 -7.38 -1.88
CA GLY A 96 -9.92 -6.82 -0.90
C GLY A 96 -10.69 -5.65 -1.52
N PHE A 97 -12.01 -5.60 -1.32
CA PHE A 97 -12.81 -4.44 -1.72
C PHE A 97 -13.02 -3.52 -0.53
N GLU A 98 -12.71 -2.25 -0.71
CA GLU A 98 -13.04 -1.18 0.24
C GLU A 98 -14.57 -0.95 0.22
N THR A 99 -15.22 -0.88 1.38
CA THR A 99 -16.57 -0.33 1.51
C THR A 99 -16.52 1.18 1.28
N ILE A 100 -16.61 1.58 0.01
CA ILE A 100 -16.62 2.98 -0.40
C ILE A 100 -17.93 3.61 0.10
N ALA A 101 -17.84 4.56 1.04
CA ALA A 101 -18.94 5.45 1.34
C ALA A 101 -19.26 6.26 0.07
N ALA A 102 -20.46 6.08 -0.49
CA ALA A 102 -20.91 6.66 -1.77
C ALA A 102 -20.72 8.19 -1.89
N THR A 103 -20.47 8.88 -0.78
CA THR A 103 -20.16 10.31 -0.71
C THR A 103 -18.76 10.70 -1.18
N LYS A 104 -17.79 9.77 -1.21
CA LYS A 104 -16.37 10.09 -1.53
C LYS A 104 -16.02 9.90 -3.02
N VAL A 105 -16.80 9.10 -3.76
CA VAL A 105 -16.60 8.89 -5.21
C VAL A 105 -17.64 9.71 -5.98
N VAL A 106 -17.35 10.99 -6.06
CA VAL A 106 -18.11 11.94 -6.86
C VAL A 106 -17.29 12.15 -8.13
N ASN A 107 -17.70 11.52 -9.24
CA ASN A 107 -17.02 11.70 -10.53
C ASN A 107 -17.08 13.18 -10.96
N ASN A 108 -15.93 13.79 -11.20
CA ASN A 108 -15.81 15.17 -11.69
C ASN A 108 -16.25 15.27 -13.16
N ASN A 109 -17.56 15.28 -13.37
CA ASN A 109 -18.18 15.26 -14.71
C ASN A 109 -18.48 16.65 -15.28
N ALA A 110 -18.33 17.72 -14.49
CA ALA A 110 -18.75 19.07 -14.84
C ALA A 110 -17.66 20.11 -14.55
N LYS A 111 -17.76 21.28 -15.21
CA LYS A 111 -16.82 22.40 -15.05
C LYS A 111 -17.52 23.56 -14.37
N LEU A 112 -17.06 23.94 -13.19
CA LEU A 112 -17.58 25.10 -12.47
C LEU A 112 -17.08 26.38 -13.13
N GLN A 113 -18.01 27.25 -13.50
CA GLN A 113 -17.72 28.55 -14.06
C GLN A 113 -18.36 29.65 -13.20
N ALA A 114 -17.70 30.81 -13.14
CA ALA A 114 -18.20 31.95 -12.39
C ALA A 114 -17.91 33.27 -13.13
N ASN A 115 -18.90 34.15 -13.17
CA ASN A 115 -18.71 35.57 -13.50
C ASN A 115 -18.68 36.36 -12.19
N LEU A 116 -17.47 36.69 -11.72
CA LEU A 116 -17.27 37.36 -10.43
C LEU A 116 -17.80 38.81 -10.40
N ALA A 117 -17.82 39.49 -11.54
CA ALA A 117 -18.29 40.87 -11.62
C ALA A 117 -19.81 40.95 -11.50
N GLU A 118 -20.52 40.11 -12.27
CA GLU A 118 -21.97 40.11 -12.31
C GLU A 118 -22.62 39.24 -11.23
N GLY A 119 -21.90 38.24 -10.70
CA GLY A 119 -22.38 37.43 -9.57
C GLY A 119 -23.01 36.09 -9.93
N PHE A 120 -22.77 35.59 -11.15
CA PHE A 120 -23.32 34.31 -11.60
C PHE A 120 -22.32 33.18 -11.41
N VAL A 121 -22.76 32.04 -10.88
CA VAL A 121 -21.94 30.85 -10.67
C VAL A 121 -22.73 29.61 -11.06
N GLY A 122 -22.10 28.66 -11.75
CA GLY A 122 -22.73 27.41 -12.13
C GLY A 122 -21.98 26.64 -13.21
N ILE A 123 -22.48 25.46 -13.56
CA ILE A 123 -21.89 24.57 -14.58
C ILE A 123 -22.36 24.87 -16.00
N GLY A 124 -23.52 25.52 -16.13
CA GLY A 124 -24.16 25.86 -17.40
C GLY A 124 -23.82 27.26 -17.93
N LEU A 125 -22.90 27.99 -17.28
CA LEU A 125 -22.47 29.29 -17.81
C LEU A 125 -21.74 29.09 -19.14
N LYS A 126 -22.11 29.94 -20.10
CA LYS A 126 -21.43 30.02 -21.39
C LYS A 126 -20.30 31.04 -21.29
N ARG A 127 -19.26 30.84 -22.10
CA ARG A 127 -18.13 31.76 -22.20
C ARG A 127 -18.57 33.17 -22.66
N ASP A 128 -19.66 33.26 -23.43
CA ASP A 128 -20.24 34.51 -23.90
C ASP A 128 -20.89 35.34 -22.76
N ASP A 129 -21.28 34.70 -21.65
CA ASP A 129 -21.84 35.34 -20.45
C ASP A 129 -20.72 35.85 -19.49
N GLY A 130 -19.46 35.84 -19.92
CA GLY A 130 -18.32 36.26 -19.09
C GLY A 130 -17.96 35.26 -17.99
N GLY A 131 -18.28 33.97 -18.17
CA GLY A 131 -17.91 32.90 -17.25
C GLY A 131 -16.41 32.61 -17.29
N GLU A 132 -15.74 32.75 -16.14
CA GLU A 132 -14.37 32.30 -15.93
C GLU A 132 -14.38 30.87 -15.38
N PHE A 133 -13.49 30.01 -15.89
CA PHE A 133 -13.33 28.66 -15.38
C PHE A 133 -12.68 28.69 -13.99
N ILE A 134 -13.29 27.99 -13.04
CA ILE A 134 -12.80 27.90 -11.66
C ILE A 134 -12.12 26.56 -11.40
N CYS A 135 -12.87 25.46 -11.52
CA CYS A 135 -12.37 24.10 -11.31
C CYS A 135 -13.31 23.05 -11.89
N ASP A 136 -12.83 21.81 -11.99
CA ASP A 136 -13.69 20.66 -12.27
C ASP A 136 -14.48 20.27 -11.01
N CYS A 137 -15.74 19.88 -11.17
CA CYS A 137 -16.67 19.58 -10.08
C CYS A 137 -17.70 18.53 -10.52
N SER A 138 -18.55 18.09 -9.58
CA SER A 138 -19.75 17.33 -9.89
C SER A 138 -21.00 18.13 -9.57
N ASP A 139 -22.09 17.72 -10.20
CA ASP A 139 -23.46 18.09 -9.88
C ASP A 139 -23.86 17.84 -8.41
N LEU A 140 -23.17 16.94 -7.70
CA LEU A 140 -23.40 16.66 -6.28
C LEU A 140 -22.50 17.49 -5.34
N SER A 141 -21.49 18.18 -5.86
CA SER A 141 -20.56 18.97 -5.06
C SER A 141 -21.22 20.21 -4.45
N GLU A 142 -20.65 20.67 -3.34
CA GLU A 142 -20.99 21.97 -2.74
C GLU A 142 -19.94 23.00 -3.12
N ILE A 143 -20.37 24.25 -3.26
CA ILE A 143 -19.52 25.40 -3.54
C ILE A 143 -19.64 26.45 -2.45
N ILE A 144 -18.53 27.11 -2.16
CA ILE A 144 -18.48 28.30 -1.32
C ILE A 144 -18.38 29.54 -2.22
N VAL A 145 -19.23 30.53 -1.94
CA VAL A 145 -19.23 31.82 -2.62
C VAL A 145 -19.03 32.92 -1.58
N ILE A 146 -18.05 33.79 -1.81
CA ILE A 146 -17.66 34.89 -0.91
C ILE A 146 -17.77 36.22 -1.66
N GLY A 147 -18.53 37.16 -1.12
CA GLY A 147 -18.67 38.53 -1.64
C GLY A 147 -17.63 39.50 -1.09
N LYS A 148 -17.38 40.61 -1.80
CA LYS A 148 -16.49 41.69 -1.31
C LYS A 148 -17.01 42.39 -0.06
N ASP A 149 -18.30 42.34 0.20
CA ASP A 149 -18.95 42.83 1.42
C ASP A 149 -18.64 41.96 2.66
N GLY A 150 -18.02 40.79 2.45
CA GLY A 150 -17.63 39.85 3.49
C GLY A 150 -18.69 38.82 3.84
N LYS A 151 -19.78 38.79 3.09
CA LYS A 151 -20.79 37.74 3.20
C LYS A 151 -20.38 36.52 2.41
N TYR A 152 -20.70 35.34 2.93
CA TYR A 152 -20.51 34.09 2.22
C TYR A 152 -21.70 33.17 2.37
N ARG A 153 -21.85 32.29 1.39
CA ARG A 153 -22.89 31.25 1.35
C ARG A 153 -22.29 29.97 0.80
N ILE A 154 -22.81 28.85 1.30
CA ILE A 154 -22.49 27.52 0.77
C ILE A 154 -23.75 26.96 0.14
N THR A 155 -23.66 26.55 -1.12
CA THR A 155 -24.79 25.98 -1.84
C THR A 155 -24.34 24.77 -2.65
N LYS A 156 -25.32 24.01 -3.15
CA LYS A 156 -25.05 22.95 -4.12
C LYS A 156 -24.73 23.56 -5.48
N VAL A 157 -23.93 22.87 -6.29
CA VAL A 157 -23.73 23.27 -7.69
C VAL A 157 -25.06 23.24 -8.45
N GLU A 158 -25.36 24.33 -9.15
CA GLU A 158 -26.52 24.49 -10.02
C GLU A 158 -26.08 24.92 -11.43
N ASP A 159 -26.98 24.89 -12.41
CA ASP A 159 -26.68 25.29 -13.79
C ASP A 159 -26.28 26.76 -13.89
N LYS A 160 -27.05 27.66 -13.25
CA LYS A 160 -26.77 29.10 -13.18
C LYS A 160 -27.48 29.71 -11.99
N ALA A 161 -26.73 30.04 -10.94
CA ALA A 161 -27.23 30.68 -9.74
C ALA A 161 -26.63 32.08 -9.56
N PHE A 162 -27.37 32.99 -8.92
CA PHE A 162 -26.98 34.37 -8.67
C PHE A 162 -26.72 34.61 -7.18
N PHE A 163 -25.53 35.13 -6.85
CA PHE A 163 -25.06 35.35 -5.48
C PHE A 163 -24.82 36.83 -5.13
N GLY A 164 -25.26 37.75 -5.99
CA GLY A 164 -24.99 39.17 -5.83
C GLY A 164 -23.73 39.61 -6.59
N LYS A 165 -23.68 40.90 -6.92
CA LYS A 165 -22.57 41.48 -7.69
C LYS A 165 -21.29 41.55 -6.86
N ASP A 166 -20.14 41.66 -7.54
CA ASP A 166 -18.84 41.84 -6.89
C ASP A 166 -18.44 40.67 -5.97
N LEU A 167 -18.48 39.45 -6.51
CA LEU A 167 -17.92 38.29 -5.83
C LEU A 167 -16.40 38.41 -5.73
N LEU A 168 -15.87 37.91 -4.63
CA LEU A 168 -14.45 37.90 -4.32
C LEU A 168 -13.83 36.53 -4.58
N TYR A 169 -14.55 35.46 -4.25
CA TYR A 169 -14.05 34.10 -4.40
C TYR A 169 -15.20 33.11 -4.58
N VAL A 170 -14.95 32.10 -5.41
CA VAL A 170 -15.79 30.94 -5.63
C VAL A 170 -14.88 29.71 -5.66
N GLY A 171 -15.27 28.65 -4.97
CA GLY A 171 -14.51 27.39 -4.97
C GLY A 171 -15.34 26.22 -4.46
N LEU A 172 -14.77 25.02 -4.57
CA LEU A 172 -15.37 23.81 -4.00
C LEU A 172 -15.32 23.84 -2.48
N PHE A 173 -16.36 23.31 -1.86
CA PHE A 173 -16.47 23.20 -0.42
C PHE A 173 -16.56 21.76 0.03
N ASN A 174 -15.54 21.31 0.76
CA ASN A 174 -15.52 19.99 1.38
C ASN A 174 -15.91 20.12 2.86
N ARG A 175 -17.03 19.49 3.24
CA ARG A 175 -17.47 19.47 4.65
C ARG A 175 -16.42 18.75 5.51
N GLY A 176 -16.05 19.37 6.62
CA GLY A 176 -15.02 18.85 7.51
C GLY A 176 -13.59 19.23 7.14
N ASP A 177 -13.38 19.96 6.04
CA ASP A 177 -12.05 20.47 5.69
C ASP A 177 -11.62 21.59 6.66
N SER A 178 -10.68 21.26 7.54
CA SER A 178 -10.03 22.22 8.44
C SER A 178 -8.71 22.77 7.92
N ARG A 179 -8.23 22.25 6.77
CA ARG A 179 -6.92 22.56 6.20
C ARG A 179 -6.98 23.75 5.25
N THR A 180 -8.09 23.93 4.54
CA THR A 180 -8.31 25.16 3.77
C THR A 180 -8.48 26.36 4.72
N VAL A 181 -7.46 27.21 4.77
CA VAL A 181 -7.44 28.43 5.59
C VAL A 181 -7.62 29.65 4.69
N TYR A 182 -8.58 30.47 5.06
CA TYR A 182 -8.81 31.76 4.44
C TYR A 182 -8.06 32.84 5.21
N ASN A 183 -7.15 33.52 4.52
CA ASN A 183 -6.46 34.69 5.06
C ASN A 183 -7.22 35.94 4.58
N VAL A 184 -7.66 36.78 5.52
CA VAL A 184 -8.47 37.95 5.19
C VAL A 184 -7.97 39.20 5.90
N ILE A 185 -7.96 40.33 5.20
CA ILE A 185 -7.94 41.67 5.80
C ILE A 185 -9.23 42.36 5.41
N TYR A 186 -9.98 42.84 6.40
CA TYR A 186 -11.26 43.49 6.18
C TYR A 186 -11.37 44.79 6.98
N ARG A 187 -12.19 45.70 6.47
CA ARG A 187 -12.56 46.96 7.11
C ARG A 187 -13.87 46.77 7.84
N VAL A 188 -13.95 47.27 9.07
CA VAL A 188 -15.20 47.26 9.86
C VAL A 188 -16.02 48.51 9.54
N GLY A 189 -17.23 48.29 9.02
CA GLY A 189 -18.15 49.35 8.63
C GLY A 189 -17.54 50.38 7.69
N LYS A 190 -18.01 51.62 7.80
CA LYS A 190 -17.46 52.79 7.08
C LYS A 190 -16.27 53.43 7.81
N THR A 191 -15.67 52.75 8.79
CA THR A 191 -14.56 53.28 9.60
C THR A 191 -13.21 53.15 8.87
N SER A 192 -12.12 53.63 9.49
CA SER A 192 -10.75 53.41 9.02
C SER A 192 -10.02 52.28 9.75
N ILE A 193 -10.77 51.40 10.44
CA ILE A 193 -10.20 50.30 11.23
C ILE A 193 -10.22 49.01 10.40
N TYR A 194 -9.05 48.38 10.32
CA TYR A 194 -8.83 47.14 9.57
C TYR A 194 -8.36 46.03 10.50
N PHE A 195 -8.97 44.85 10.35
CA PHE A 195 -8.58 43.65 11.06
C PHE A 195 -8.12 42.57 10.08
N ALA A 196 -7.20 41.72 10.52
CA ALA A 196 -6.78 40.52 9.81
C ALA A 196 -7.11 39.28 10.64
N LYS A 197 -7.53 38.22 9.97
CA LYS A 197 -7.67 36.90 10.60
C LYS A 197 -7.39 35.80 9.61
N ARG A 198 -7.04 34.65 10.16
CA ARG A 198 -6.91 33.36 9.49
C ARG A 198 -7.97 32.44 10.07
N PHE A 199 -8.75 31.77 9.24
CA PHE A 199 -9.84 30.92 9.70
C PHE A 199 -10.14 29.82 8.69
N ALA A 200 -10.62 28.69 9.18
CA ALA A 200 -11.16 27.61 8.35
C ALA A 200 -12.69 27.59 8.46
N ILE A 201 -13.36 27.16 7.40
CA ILE A 201 -14.81 26.96 7.36
C ILE A 201 -15.04 25.45 7.32
N THR A 202 -15.22 24.81 8.46
CA THR A 202 -15.34 23.34 8.54
C THR A 202 -16.77 22.86 8.30
N SER A 203 -17.75 23.54 8.90
CA SER A 203 -19.17 23.19 8.78
C SER A 203 -20.06 24.40 8.94
N VAL A 204 -20.99 24.52 8.00
CA VAL A 204 -22.12 25.46 8.02
C VAL A 204 -23.34 24.83 7.33
N THR A 205 -24.52 25.31 7.70
CA THR A 205 -25.79 24.95 7.04
C THR A 205 -25.80 25.53 5.62
N ARG A 206 -26.25 24.73 4.64
CA ARG A 206 -26.42 25.14 3.25
C ARG A 206 -27.43 26.29 3.12
N ASP A 207 -27.26 27.09 2.07
CA ASP A 207 -28.15 28.17 1.61
C ASP A 207 -28.40 29.29 2.62
N LYS A 208 -27.69 29.26 3.75
CA LYS A 208 -27.68 30.30 4.75
C LYS A 208 -26.52 31.25 4.51
N GLU A 209 -26.78 32.54 4.69
CA GLU A 209 -25.79 33.60 4.59
C GLU A 209 -25.08 33.80 5.92
N TYR A 210 -23.77 33.93 5.86
CA TYR A 210 -22.89 34.14 7.01
C TYR A 210 -21.93 35.29 6.72
N ASP A 211 -21.36 35.88 7.77
CA ASP A 211 -20.47 37.04 7.66
C ASP A 211 -19.06 36.68 8.16
N ILE A 212 -18.04 37.00 7.36
CA ILE A 212 -16.61 36.87 7.70
C ILE A 212 -16.14 38.06 8.55
N THR A 213 -16.80 39.20 8.45
CA THR A 213 -16.49 40.42 9.20
C THR A 213 -17.21 40.41 10.57
N THR A 214 -17.46 41.60 11.13
CA THR A 214 -18.24 41.78 12.36
C THR A 214 -19.73 42.03 12.11
N GLY A 215 -20.19 42.02 10.85
CA GLY A 215 -21.59 42.27 10.49
C GLY A 215 -22.00 43.75 10.47
N GLU A 216 -21.06 44.68 10.69
CA GLU A 216 -21.37 46.11 10.63
C GLU A 216 -21.65 46.57 9.19
N PRO A 217 -22.73 47.35 8.95
CA PRO A 217 -23.06 47.84 7.62
C PRO A 217 -21.92 48.64 6.96
N GLY A 218 -21.54 48.25 5.75
CA GLY A 218 -20.45 48.89 4.98
C GLY A 218 -19.06 48.31 5.22
N SER A 219 -18.97 47.21 5.97
CA SER A 219 -17.76 46.38 6.05
C SER A 219 -17.37 45.89 4.65
N LYS A 220 -16.06 45.72 4.44
CA LYS A 220 -15.52 45.32 3.13
C LYS A 220 -14.22 44.56 3.28
N ILE A 221 -14.09 43.45 2.56
CA ILE A 221 -12.83 42.73 2.43
C ILE A 221 -11.90 43.51 1.47
N VAL A 222 -10.68 43.78 1.93
CA VAL A 222 -9.64 44.49 1.16
C VAL A 222 -8.49 43.60 0.73
N TRP A 223 -8.33 42.44 1.36
CA TRP A 223 -7.39 41.40 0.96
C TRP A 223 -7.97 40.04 1.31
N PHE A 224 -7.83 39.08 0.40
CA PHE A 224 -8.31 37.72 0.58
C PHE A 224 -7.45 36.75 -0.20
N THR A 225 -7.11 35.64 0.44
CA THR A 225 -6.56 34.45 -0.21
C THR A 225 -7.17 33.20 0.38
N ALA A 226 -7.43 32.22 -0.49
CA ALA A 226 -7.88 30.88 -0.13
C ALA A 226 -6.68 29.93 -0.25
N ASN A 227 -6.24 29.37 0.87
CA ASN A 227 -5.00 28.61 0.98
C ASN A 227 -5.35 27.19 1.42
N HIS A 228 -5.41 26.25 0.46
CA HIS A 228 -5.89 24.89 0.68
C HIS A 228 -5.00 24.08 1.65
N ASN A 229 -3.75 24.50 1.83
CA ASN A 229 -2.78 23.90 2.74
C ASN A 229 -2.51 24.77 3.98
N GLY A 230 -3.26 25.84 4.18
CA GLY A 230 -3.04 26.74 5.31
C GLY A 230 -1.81 27.62 5.15
N GLU A 231 -1.41 27.93 3.91
CA GLU A 231 -0.31 28.82 3.59
C GLU A 231 -0.51 30.21 4.22
N ALA A 232 0.58 30.78 4.73
CA ALA A 232 0.56 32.11 5.35
C ALA A 232 1.50 33.06 4.62
N GLU A 233 0.92 33.98 3.86
CA GLU A 233 1.64 34.92 3.02
C GLU A 233 2.07 36.19 3.77
N THR A 234 3.04 36.92 3.21
CA THR A 234 3.40 38.25 3.69
C THR A 234 2.91 39.29 2.70
N VAL A 235 2.17 40.29 3.18
CA VAL A 235 1.64 41.38 2.36
C VAL A 235 2.24 42.71 2.72
N ARG A 236 2.42 43.59 1.74
CA ARG A 236 2.80 44.99 1.94
C ARG A 236 1.56 45.86 1.92
N VAL A 237 1.28 46.52 3.04
CA VAL A 237 0.14 47.42 3.23
C VAL A 237 0.60 48.85 3.02
N GLN A 238 0.00 49.53 2.03
CA GLN A 238 0.23 50.95 1.76
C GLN A 238 -0.94 51.78 2.29
N LEU A 239 -0.66 52.73 3.17
CA LEU A 239 -1.65 53.64 3.75
C LEU A 239 -1.84 54.88 2.87
N ARG A 240 -3.04 55.46 2.92
CA ARG A 240 -3.29 56.80 2.33
C ARG A 240 -2.41 57.84 3.05
N PRO A 241 -1.61 58.64 2.32
CA PRO A 241 -0.81 59.70 2.93
C PRO A 241 -1.68 60.68 3.71
N LYS A 242 -1.30 60.98 4.96
CA LYS A 242 -1.93 62.00 5.80
C LYS A 242 -0.85 62.83 6.50
N PRO A 243 -1.06 64.15 6.72
CA PRO A 243 -0.16 64.96 7.53
C PRO A 243 0.00 64.31 8.92
N LYS A 244 1.25 64.22 9.41
CA LYS A 244 1.66 63.56 10.68
C LYS A 244 1.79 62.03 10.65
N LEU A 245 1.58 61.35 9.52
CA LEU A 245 1.82 59.90 9.41
C LEU A 245 3.31 59.61 9.15
N LYS A 246 4.00 58.97 10.09
CA LYS A 246 5.46 58.67 9.99
C LYS A 246 5.79 57.47 9.09
N LYS A 247 4.90 56.47 9.00
CA LYS A 247 5.09 55.26 8.17
C LYS A 247 3.94 55.16 7.16
N THR A 248 4.26 55.30 5.88
CA THR A 248 3.27 55.26 4.78
C THR A 248 3.03 53.84 4.29
N SER A 249 3.97 52.92 4.54
CA SER A 249 3.82 51.50 4.23
C SER A 249 4.46 50.64 5.31
N PHE A 250 3.91 49.45 5.51
CA PHE A 250 4.49 48.42 6.37
C PHE A 250 4.16 47.05 5.80
N GLU A 251 4.78 46.02 6.36
CA GLU A 251 4.58 44.63 5.98
C GLU A 251 3.79 43.94 7.08
N TYR A 252 2.87 43.08 6.66
CA TYR A 252 2.01 42.31 7.55
C TYR A 252 2.18 40.84 7.20
N ASP A 253 2.65 40.06 8.17
CA ASP A 253 2.86 38.64 8.02
C ASP A 253 1.66 37.87 8.59
N PHE A 254 1.04 37.04 7.76
CA PHE A 254 -0.03 36.15 8.20
C PHE A 254 0.50 34.97 9.03
N SER A 255 1.78 34.63 8.95
CA SER A 255 2.34 33.51 9.70
C SER A 255 2.25 33.72 11.22
N GLU A 256 2.35 34.98 11.66
CA GLU A 256 2.22 35.40 13.07
C GLU A 256 0.79 35.26 13.61
N LEU A 257 -0.20 35.08 12.73
CA LEU A 257 -1.59 34.88 13.13
C LEU A 257 -1.87 33.37 13.30
N GLY A 258 -2.34 32.99 14.48
CA GLY A 258 -2.96 31.69 14.68
C GLY A 258 -4.28 31.56 13.89
N ILE A 259 -4.63 30.33 13.52
CA ILE A 259 -5.92 30.01 12.90
C ILE A 259 -7.02 30.15 13.98
N LYS A 260 -7.95 31.08 13.76
CA LYS A 260 -9.06 31.40 14.67
C LYS A 260 -10.38 30.86 14.15
N SER A 261 -11.43 30.94 14.98
CA SER A 261 -12.79 30.62 14.57
C SER A 261 -13.32 31.61 13.52
N LYS A 262 -14.25 31.15 12.69
CA LYS A 262 -14.94 31.99 11.69
C LYS A 262 -15.61 33.25 12.28
N THR A 263 -16.07 33.21 13.53
CA THR A 263 -16.71 34.33 14.23
C THR A 263 -15.72 35.27 14.93
N ALA A 264 -14.43 34.92 14.97
CA ALA A 264 -13.43 35.76 15.62
C ALA A 264 -13.25 37.10 14.89
N ARG A 265 -13.03 38.18 15.65
CA ARG A 265 -12.79 39.52 15.08
C ARG A 265 -11.41 39.64 14.39
N GLY A 266 -10.41 38.88 14.83
CA GLY A 266 -9.04 38.99 14.31
C GLY A 266 -8.18 40.04 15.01
N ASN A 267 -6.97 40.25 14.48
CA ASN A 267 -5.96 41.17 15.01
C ASN A 267 -6.02 42.51 14.27
N LEU A 268 -5.73 43.60 14.98
CA LEU A 268 -5.73 44.94 14.40
C LEU A 268 -4.55 45.10 13.43
N VAL A 269 -4.82 45.49 12.19
CA VAL A 269 -3.80 45.77 11.17
C VAL A 269 -3.46 47.26 11.15
N SER A 270 -4.49 48.11 11.05
CA SER A 270 -4.32 49.56 10.94
C SER A 270 -5.58 50.29 11.39
N LYS A 271 -5.40 51.47 12.00
CA LYS A 271 -6.48 52.45 12.24
C LYS A 271 -6.55 53.53 11.16
N ASN A 272 -5.60 53.53 10.23
CA ASN A 272 -5.52 54.45 9.09
C ASN A 272 -6.06 53.80 7.82
N VAL A 273 -6.61 54.63 6.93
CA VAL A 273 -7.17 54.20 5.64
C VAL A 273 -6.09 53.53 4.79
N ILE A 274 -6.32 52.29 4.41
CA ILE A 274 -5.45 51.54 3.50
C ILE A 274 -5.75 51.98 2.06
N ASN A 275 -4.70 52.32 1.31
CA ASN A 275 -4.78 52.67 -0.11
C ASN A 275 -4.73 51.43 -1.00
N ARG A 276 -3.73 50.56 -0.78
CA ARG A 276 -3.54 49.31 -1.53
C ARG A 276 -2.78 48.28 -0.70
N ILE A 277 -3.05 47.01 -0.95
CA ILE A 277 -2.31 45.87 -0.40
C ILE A 277 -1.71 45.12 -1.58
N THR A 278 -0.43 44.75 -1.49
CA THR A 278 0.28 44.00 -2.52
C THR A 278 0.96 42.78 -1.90
N LEU A 279 0.88 41.63 -2.58
CA LEU A 279 1.60 40.43 -2.18
C LEU A 279 3.11 40.69 -2.21
N LYS A 280 3.82 40.35 -1.13
CA LYS A 280 5.29 40.44 -1.07
C LYS A 280 5.93 39.07 -1.29
N SER A 281 5.48 38.06 -0.54
CA SER A 281 5.93 36.67 -0.67
C SER A 281 4.73 35.75 -0.59
N LYS A 282 4.70 34.73 -1.45
CA LYS A 282 3.78 33.60 -1.28
C LYS A 282 4.14 32.88 0.02
N GLY A 283 3.11 32.44 0.74
CA GLY A 283 3.28 31.81 2.03
C GLY A 283 3.83 30.41 1.93
N VAL A 284 4.54 29.98 2.97
CA VAL A 284 4.87 28.56 3.21
C VAL A 284 3.71 27.95 3.99
N SER A 285 3.45 26.66 3.78
CA SER A 285 2.45 25.90 4.53
C SER A 285 2.76 26.02 6.03
N THR A 286 1.79 26.48 6.83
CA THR A 286 1.97 26.60 8.30
C THR A 286 1.41 25.39 9.06
N ILE A 287 0.83 24.45 8.33
CA ILE A 287 0.30 23.20 8.86
C ILE A 287 1.35 22.12 8.60
N ALA A 288 1.62 21.29 9.61
CA ALA A 288 2.52 20.14 9.51
C ALA A 288 2.15 19.25 8.30
N GLY A 289 3.15 18.58 7.74
CA GLY A 289 2.93 17.64 6.62
C GLY A 289 2.00 16.49 7.01
N LYS A 290 1.44 15.82 6.01
CA LYS A 290 0.52 14.69 6.21
C LYS A 290 1.28 13.40 6.32
N ASP A 291 0.99 12.61 7.35
CA ASP A 291 1.48 11.26 7.44
C ASP A 291 0.71 10.38 6.45
N ILE A 292 1.43 9.66 5.60
CA ILE A 292 0.85 8.83 4.54
C ILE A 292 1.31 7.38 4.75
N TRP A 293 0.36 6.47 4.60
CA TRP A 293 0.59 5.03 4.58
C TRP A 293 0.18 4.43 3.25
N TYR A 294 0.81 3.33 2.88
CA TYR A 294 0.46 2.51 1.74
C TYR A 294 -0.09 1.17 2.19
N ASP A 295 -1.31 0.87 1.76
CA ASP A 295 -1.93 -0.43 1.97
C ASP A 295 -1.67 -1.33 0.76
N ALA A 296 -0.95 -2.43 0.98
CA ALA A 296 -0.57 -3.39 -0.05
C ALA A 296 -1.75 -4.28 -0.51
N ASP A 297 -2.77 -4.48 0.33
CA ASP A 297 -3.91 -5.36 0.01
C ASP A 297 -4.86 -4.70 -0.99
N ILE A 298 -5.01 -3.38 -0.90
CA ILE A 298 -5.84 -2.57 -1.82
C ILE A 298 -5.03 -1.71 -2.79
N GLN A 299 -3.70 -1.70 -2.64
CA GLN A 299 -2.73 -0.96 -3.46
C GLN A 299 -2.98 0.55 -3.51
N LYS A 300 -3.30 1.17 -2.37
CA LYS A 300 -3.69 2.59 -2.25
C LYS A 300 -3.00 3.30 -1.09
N LEU A 301 -2.93 4.63 -1.20
CA LEU A 301 -2.52 5.50 -0.09
C LEU A 301 -3.69 5.75 0.88
N ASN A 302 -3.37 5.89 2.16
CA ASN A 302 -4.31 6.30 3.22
C ASN A 302 -3.63 7.19 4.27
N GLU A 303 -4.44 7.84 5.11
CA GLU A 303 -4.02 8.67 6.24
C GLU A 303 -4.39 8.00 7.59
N ASP A 304 -4.93 6.78 7.55
CA ASP A 304 -5.58 6.13 8.70
C ASP A 304 -4.63 5.22 9.50
N GLY A 305 -3.34 5.19 9.15
CA GLY A 305 -2.34 4.35 9.83
C GLY A 305 -2.28 2.90 9.35
N HIS A 306 -2.95 2.57 8.24
CA HIS A 306 -3.04 1.21 7.74
C HIS A 306 -1.97 0.89 6.70
N GLY A 307 -1.19 -0.17 6.92
CA GLY A 307 -0.15 -0.63 6.00
C GLY A 307 1.23 -0.04 6.28
N GLN A 308 2.03 0.12 5.23
CA GLN A 308 3.41 0.60 5.32
C GLN A 308 3.44 2.13 5.45
N TYR A 309 4.07 2.63 6.52
CA TYR A 309 4.29 4.07 6.66
C TYR A 309 5.30 4.59 5.62
N LEU A 310 4.92 5.62 4.86
CA LEU A 310 5.76 6.21 3.81
C LEU A 310 6.50 7.47 4.28
N GLY A 311 6.06 8.08 5.38
CA GLY A 311 6.60 9.32 5.90
C GLY A 311 5.61 10.48 5.89
N GLN A 312 6.10 11.65 6.30
CA GLN A 312 5.35 12.90 6.30
C GLN A 312 5.53 13.63 4.96
N PHE A 313 4.43 14.02 4.33
CA PHE A 313 4.38 14.65 3.01
C PHE A 313 3.96 16.13 3.10
N GLU A 314 4.74 16.97 2.44
CA GLU A 314 4.46 18.39 2.22
C GLU A 314 4.06 18.66 0.77
N GLU A 315 3.71 19.92 0.47
CA GLU A 315 3.35 20.30 -0.89
C GLU A 315 4.55 20.18 -1.84
N GLY A 316 4.36 19.47 -2.94
CA GLY A 316 5.40 19.20 -3.93
C GLY A 316 6.10 17.85 -3.73
N ASP A 317 5.97 17.23 -2.56
CA ASP A 317 6.47 15.88 -2.33
C ASP A 317 5.77 14.86 -3.24
N LYS A 318 6.53 13.82 -3.62
CA LYS A 318 6.09 12.79 -4.55
C LYS A 318 6.27 11.42 -3.92
N VAL A 319 5.43 10.48 -4.33
CA VAL A 319 5.56 9.07 -3.98
C VAL A 319 6.22 8.35 -5.14
N LEU A 320 7.25 7.56 -4.87
CA LEU A 320 7.93 6.68 -5.82
C LEU A 320 7.38 5.27 -5.68
N ALA A 321 6.82 4.73 -6.76
CA ALA A 321 6.42 3.33 -6.84
C ALA A 321 7.32 2.59 -7.84
N VAL A 322 7.92 1.49 -7.40
CA VAL A 322 8.80 0.63 -8.21
C VAL A 322 8.17 -0.75 -8.32
N PHE A 323 8.22 -1.36 -9.51
CA PHE A 323 7.54 -2.62 -9.82
C PHE A 323 8.54 -3.74 -10.11
N LYS A 324 8.14 -4.99 -9.86
CA LYS A 324 8.97 -6.20 -10.06
C LYS A 324 9.39 -6.39 -11.52
N ASN A 325 8.66 -5.83 -12.47
CA ASN A 325 9.00 -5.86 -13.89
C ASN A 325 10.15 -4.91 -14.28
N GLY A 326 10.70 -4.13 -13.35
CA GLY A 326 11.76 -3.15 -13.63
C GLY A 326 11.26 -1.81 -14.18
N SER A 327 9.99 -1.50 -13.97
CA SER A 327 9.40 -0.18 -14.22
C SER A 327 9.18 0.59 -12.91
N PHE A 328 9.07 1.91 -13.02
CA PHE A 328 8.74 2.80 -11.91
C PHE A 328 7.90 3.97 -12.40
N TYR A 329 7.23 4.65 -11.47
CA TYR A 329 6.74 6.00 -11.71
C TYR A 329 6.61 6.79 -10.42
N THR A 330 6.57 8.12 -10.54
CA THR A 330 6.29 9.02 -9.41
C THR A 330 4.86 9.52 -9.47
N THR A 331 4.21 9.71 -8.32
CA THR A 331 2.84 10.23 -8.22
C THR A 331 2.77 11.34 -7.16
N SER A 332 1.67 12.09 -7.12
CA SER A 332 1.33 12.88 -5.92
C SER A 332 1.03 11.95 -4.74
N PHE A 333 0.84 12.50 -3.54
CA PHE A 333 0.36 11.75 -2.38
C PHE A 333 -1.18 11.78 -2.25
N ASP A 334 -1.91 11.95 -3.37
CA ASP A 334 -3.37 11.94 -3.36
C ASP A 334 -3.89 10.53 -3.02
N LEU A 335 -4.87 10.43 -2.12
CA LEU A 335 -5.45 9.17 -1.65
C LEU A 335 -6.25 8.43 -2.73
N VAL A 336 -6.55 9.11 -3.84
CA VAL A 336 -7.16 8.49 -5.02
C VAL A 336 -6.14 7.61 -5.78
N ASN A 337 -4.84 7.84 -5.60
CA ASN A 337 -3.79 7.12 -6.33
C ASN A 337 -3.80 5.63 -5.99
N LYS A 338 -3.83 4.81 -7.05
CA LYS A 338 -3.80 3.35 -6.97
C LYS A 338 -2.62 2.81 -7.76
N TYR A 339 -1.83 1.95 -7.14
CA TYR A 339 -0.59 1.40 -7.71
C TYR A 339 -0.80 0.00 -8.26
N GLN A 340 -1.36 -0.06 -9.48
CA GLN A 340 -1.69 -1.33 -10.12
C GLN A 340 -0.43 -2.09 -10.56
N GLY A 341 -0.40 -3.38 -10.24
CA GLY A 341 0.65 -4.33 -10.65
C GLY A 341 1.45 -4.87 -9.48
N ASP A 342 2.54 -5.57 -9.80
CA ASP A 342 3.43 -6.15 -8.80
C ASP A 342 4.39 -5.08 -8.24
N VAL A 343 3.92 -4.31 -7.27
CA VAL A 343 4.76 -3.34 -6.55
C VAL A 343 5.89 -4.09 -5.85
N LEU A 344 7.14 -3.69 -6.13
CA LEU A 344 8.34 -4.16 -5.46
C LEU A 344 8.53 -3.40 -4.15
N PHE A 345 8.50 -2.07 -4.22
CA PHE A 345 8.43 -1.20 -3.04
C PHE A 345 7.82 0.15 -3.43
N ILE A 346 7.40 0.87 -2.40
CA ILE A 346 6.86 2.22 -2.50
C ILE A 346 7.38 3.05 -1.32
N GLU A 347 7.81 4.27 -1.59
CA GLU A 347 8.37 5.18 -0.59
C GLU A 347 8.22 6.65 -1.02
N LYS A 348 8.49 7.58 -0.10
CA LYS A 348 8.64 9.00 -0.42
C LYS A 348 9.81 9.17 -1.40
N PHE A 349 9.57 9.91 -2.49
CA PHE A 349 10.58 10.15 -3.51
C PHE A 349 11.69 11.06 -2.97
N ASP A 350 12.91 10.56 -3.02
CA ASP A 350 14.13 11.31 -2.73
C ASP A 350 15.01 11.36 -4.00
N PRO A 351 15.26 12.55 -4.58
CA PRO A 351 16.06 12.68 -5.80
C PRO A 351 17.56 12.37 -5.58
N ASP A 352 18.07 12.50 -4.36
CA ASP A 352 19.49 12.30 -4.04
C ASP A 352 19.81 10.84 -3.68
N LYS A 353 18.79 10.09 -3.22
CA LYS A 353 18.90 8.66 -2.94
C LYS A 353 19.36 7.88 -4.17
N THR A 354 20.38 7.05 -3.98
CA THR A 354 21.00 6.26 -5.05
C THR A 354 20.63 4.80 -4.85
N PHE A 355 20.21 4.16 -5.93
CA PHE A 355 19.83 2.76 -5.97
C PHE A 355 20.81 1.95 -6.82
N THR A 356 20.93 0.68 -6.48
CA THR A 356 21.69 -0.31 -7.24
C THR A 356 20.75 -1.40 -7.72
N ALA A 357 20.59 -1.52 -9.04
CA ALA A 357 19.81 -2.58 -9.66
C ALA A 357 20.73 -3.69 -10.19
N LEU A 358 20.37 -4.92 -9.89
CA LEU A 358 20.86 -6.12 -10.57
C LEU A 358 19.77 -6.61 -11.52
N TYR A 359 20.09 -6.78 -12.79
CA TYR A 359 19.11 -7.24 -13.77
C TYR A 359 19.74 -8.11 -14.85
N TRP A 360 18.93 -8.97 -15.46
CA TRP A 360 19.31 -9.78 -16.60
C TRP A 360 18.93 -9.07 -17.90
N ASP A 361 19.89 -8.90 -18.81
CA ASP A 361 19.64 -8.41 -20.16
C ASP A 361 19.42 -9.59 -21.11
N GLY A 362 18.22 -9.70 -21.67
CA GLY A 362 17.84 -10.81 -22.55
C GLY A 362 18.49 -10.78 -23.94
N ALA A 363 18.90 -9.61 -24.44
CA ALA A 363 19.56 -9.48 -25.73
C ALA A 363 21.02 -9.97 -25.67
N VAL A 364 21.75 -9.57 -24.63
CA VAL A 364 23.17 -9.93 -24.44
C VAL A 364 23.31 -11.23 -23.64
N LYS A 365 22.24 -11.70 -22.99
CA LYS A 365 22.23 -12.88 -22.12
C LYS A 365 23.29 -12.78 -21.01
N SER A 366 23.29 -11.67 -20.29
CA SER A 366 24.26 -11.40 -19.23
C SER A 366 23.62 -10.59 -18.10
N PHE A 367 24.13 -10.79 -16.88
CA PHE A 367 23.76 -9.97 -15.73
C PHE A 367 24.48 -8.63 -15.74
N TYR A 368 23.74 -7.58 -15.42
CA TYR A 368 24.21 -6.20 -15.34
C TYR A 368 23.93 -5.63 -13.95
N VAL A 369 24.83 -4.77 -13.50
CA VAL A 369 24.67 -3.92 -12.33
C VAL A 369 24.63 -2.46 -12.77
N LYS A 370 23.72 -1.70 -12.18
CA LYS A 370 23.49 -0.30 -12.51
C LYS A 370 23.21 0.51 -11.25
N ARG A 371 23.98 1.58 -11.05
CA ARG A 371 23.76 2.57 -9.98
C ARG A 371 23.15 3.84 -10.55
N PHE A 372 22.03 4.31 -10.00
CA PHE A 372 21.29 5.47 -10.50
C PHE A 372 20.38 6.08 -9.43
N SER A 373 19.83 7.27 -9.68
CA SER A 373 18.71 7.82 -8.91
C SER A 373 17.46 7.82 -9.78
N PHE A 374 16.31 7.57 -9.18
CA PHE A 374 15.04 7.74 -9.86
C PHE A 374 14.81 9.22 -10.20
N VAL A 375 13.99 9.45 -11.23
CA VAL A 375 13.64 10.80 -11.70
C VAL A 375 12.13 10.97 -11.63
N LEU A 376 11.65 12.20 -11.64
CA LEU A 376 10.21 12.46 -11.73
C LEU A 376 9.66 11.93 -13.06
N SER A 377 8.54 11.23 -13.00
CA SER A 377 7.81 10.76 -14.18
C SER A 377 6.31 11.06 -14.17
N ASP A 378 5.78 11.58 -13.04
CA ASP A 378 4.42 12.12 -12.89
C ASP A 378 3.33 11.25 -13.55
N ASN A 379 3.11 10.06 -12.99
CA ASN A 379 2.18 9.02 -13.44
C ASN A 379 2.54 8.36 -14.78
N THR A 380 3.70 8.68 -15.37
CA THR A 380 4.19 8.00 -16.57
C THR A 380 5.08 6.83 -16.17
N PRO A 381 4.71 5.57 -16.47
CA PRO A 381 5.56 4.41 -16.23
C PRO A 381 6.82 4.48 -17.09
N VAL A 382 7.98 4.32 -16.46
CA VAL A 382 9.30 4.32 -17.13
C VAL A 382 10.07 3.08 -16.71
N SER A 383 10.71 2.41 -17.68
CA SER A 383 11.60 1.27 -17.43
C SER A 383 13.00 1.75 -17.03
N PHE A 384 13.61 1.11 -16.02
CA PHE A 384 15.00 1.37 -15.63
C PHE A 384 15.93 0.19 -15.94
N ILE A 385 15.40 -0.89 -16.51
CA ILE A 385 16.14 -2.05 -17.02
C ILE A 385 16.08 -2.09 -18.56
N SER A 386 16.67 -3.13 -19.17
CA SER A 386 16.63 -3.31 -20.62
C SER A 386 15.23 -3.73 -21.09
N ASP A 387 14.70 -3.08 -22.12
CA ASP A 387 13.39 -3.44 -22.72
C ASP A 387 13.48 -4.63 -23.69
N ALA A 388 14.67 -5.25 -23.82
CA ALA A 388 14.87 -6.40 -24.68
C ALA A 388 14.03 -7.60 -24.20
N PRO A 389 13.50 -8.45 -25.12
CA PRO A 389 12.73 -9.63 -24.76
C PRO A 389 13.48 -10.52 -23.77
N LYS A 390 12.76 -11.04 -22.76
CA LYS A 390 13.30 -11.88 -21.67
C LYS A 390 14.28 -11.18 -20.72
N SER A 391 14.37 -9.85 -20.75
CA SER A 391 15.03 -9.11 -19.66
C SER A 391 14.14 -9.08 -18.43
N TYR A 392 14.73 -9.14 -17.24
CA TYR A 392 14.00 -9.06 -15.98
C TYR A 392 14.88 -8.48 -14.88
N LEU A 393 14.24 -7.81 -13.92
CA LEU A 393 14.89 -7.34 -12.71
C LEU A 393 15.19 -8.53 -11.81
N VAL A 394 16.42 -8.63 -11.31
CA VAL A 394 16.81 -9.66 -10.34
C VAL A 394 16.51 -9.13 -8.94
N GLU A 395 17.20 -8.06 -8.55
CA GLU A 395 17.04 -7.41 -7.24
C GLU A 395 17.37 -5.90 -7.35
N LEU A 396 16.88 -5.12 -6.40
CA LEU A 396 17.12 -3.68 -6.28
C LEU A 396 17.43 -3.35 -4.82
N SER A 397 18.54 -2.68 -4.57
CA SER A 397 18.95 -2.21 -3.24
C SER A 397 18.99 -0.68 -3.21
N GLY A 398 18.50 -0.11 -2.11
CA GLY A 398 18.62 1.31 -1.77
C GLY A 398 19.71 1.59 -0.73
N ASP A 399 20.57 0.60 -0.45
CA ASP A 399 21.65 0.74 0.54
C ASP A 399 22.72 1.69 0.04
N LYS A 400 23.36 2.39 0.98
CA LYS A 400 24.40 3.39 0.69
C LYS A 400 25.67 2.74 0.13
N HIS A 401 26.09 1.61 0.70
CA HIS A 401 27.27 0.85 0.28
C HIS A 401 26.92 -0.61 -0.07
N PRO A 402 26.19 -0.85 -1.18
CA PRO A 402 25.68 -2.17 -1.51
C PRO A 402 26.78 -3.10 -2.03
N ARG A 403 26.73 -4.34 -1.57
CA ARG A 403 27.57 -5.45 -2.05
C ARG A 403 26.70 -6.50 -2.68
N TYR A 404 27.18 -7.11 -3.76
CA TYR A 404 26.51 -8.23 -4.39
C TYR A 404 27.49 -9.35 -4.67
N GLU A 405 27.01 -10.58 -4.73
CA GLU A 405 27.84 -11.71 -5.11
C GLU A 405 27.47 -12.25 -6.49
N VAL A 406 28.47 -12.76 -7.19
CA VAL A 406 28.35 -13.45 -8.47
C VAL A 406 28.53 -14.94 -8.24
N VAL A 407 27.47 -15.72 -8.48
CA VAL A 407 27.49 -17.18 -8.38
C VAL A 407 27.69 -17.78 -9.77
N TRP A 408 28.65 -18.68 -9.90
CA TRP A 408 29.05 -19.29 -11.17
C TRP A 408 28.27 -20.57 -11.47
N LYS A 409 28.15 -20.92 -12.75
CA LYS A 409 27.57 -22.22 -13.14
C LYS A 409 28.49 -23.39 -12.88
N LEU A 410 29.80 -23.16 -12.93
CA LEU A 410 30.79 -24.17 -12.60
C LEU A 410 30.88 -24.28 -11.07
N SER A 411 30.62 -25.48 -10.55
CA SER A 411 30.60 -25.80 -9.12
C SER A 411 31.92 -25.49 -8.41
N ASP A 412 33.03 -25.51 -9.15
CA ASP A 412 34.38 -25.43 -8.58
C ASP A 412 34.85 -23.98 -8.37
N LYS A 413 34.06 -22.99 -8.80
CA LYS A 413 34.37 -21.58 -8.62
C LYS A 413 33.52 -21.00 -7.50
N GLU A 414 34.19 -20.52 -6.44
CA GLU A 414 33.53 -19.88 -5.30
C GLU A 414 32.79 -18.60 -5.71
N PRO A 415 31.69 -18.24 -5.02
CA PRO A 415 31.01 -16.98 -5.23
C PRO A 415 31.95 -15.79 -5.04
N GLU A 416 31.87 -14.81 -5.95
CA GLU A 416 32.72 -13.62 -5.91
C GLU A 416 31.91 -12.43 -5.40
N ALA A 417 32.28 -11.89 -4.23
CA ALA A 417 31.67 -10.70 -3.67
C ALA A 417 32.26 -9.42 -4.30
N ILE A 418 31.39 -8.53 -4.75
CA ILE A 418 31.75 -7.28 -5.43
C ILE A 418 31.08 -6.10 -4.73
N GLU A 419 31.87 -5.07 -4.44
CA GLU A 419 31.38 -3.77 -3.98
C GLU A 419 30.84 -2.97 -5.17
N ALA A 420 29.54 -2.71 -5.18
CA ALA A 420 28.90 -2.08 -6.32
C ALA A 420 29.43 -0.66 -6.56
N GLU A 421 29.80 0.05 -5.49
CA GLU A 421 30.30 1.42 -5.57
C GLU A 421 31.66 1.51 -6.25
N ALA A 422 32.61 0.66 -5.87
CA ALA A 422 33.90 0.55 -6.52
C ALA A 422 33.78 0.00 -7.96
N TRP A 423 32.80 -0.88 -8.20
CA TRP A 423 32.63 -1.53 -9.50
C TRP A 423 32.03 -0.62 -10.58
N ILE A 424 31.06 0.22 -10.22
CA ILE A 424 30.38 1.13 -11.13
C ILE A 424 30.03 2.48 -10.46
N ALA A 425 30.41 3.58 -11.13
CA ALA A 425 29.96 4.92 -10.72
C ALA A 425 28.46 5.13 -10.99
N LYS A 426 27.82 6.05 -10.26
CA LYS A 426 26.43 6.48 -10.53
C LYS A 426 26.28 6.91 -12.00
N LYS A 427 25.26 6.36 -12.67
CA LYS A 427 24.88 6.65 -14.05
C LYS A 427 23.47 7.21 -14.10
N GLY A 428 23.10 7.76 -15.26
CA GLY A 428 21.72 8.15 -15.53
C GLY A 428 20.79 6.95 -15.67
N ILE A 429 19.49 7.18 -15.48
CA ILE A 429 18.48 6.13 -15.51
C ILE A 429 18.30 5.46 -16.89
N ALA A 430 18.74 6.09 -17.98
CA ALA A 430 18.73 5.47 -19.31
C ALA A 430 19.98 4.61 -19.60
N ALA A 431 21.00 4.63 -18.72
CA ALA A 431 22.23 3.91 -18.96
C ALA A 431 22.04 2.40 -18.76
N LYS A 432 22.75 1.59 -19.55
CA LYS A 432 22.72 0.12 -19.43
C LYS A 432 23.40 -0.39 -18.14
N GLY A 433 24.36 0.34 -17.60
CA GLY A 433 25.20 -0.14 -16.49
C GLY A 433 26.40 -0.97 -16.97
N LYS A 434 26.99 -1.74 -16.07
CA LYS A 434 28.19 -2.57 -16.30
C LYS A 434 27.84 -4.04 -16.13
N LYS A 435 28.48 -4.93 -16.89
CA LYS A 435 28.31 -6.38 -16.70
C LYS A 435 28.80 -6.76 -15.30
N CYS A 436 28.08 -7.65 -14.62
CA CYS A 436 28.49 -8.14 -13.30
C CYS A 436 29.78 -8.96 -13.36
N ALA A 437 30.05 -9.60 -14.50
CA ALA A 437 31.30 -10.31 -14.78
C ALA A 437 31.69 -10.19 -16.26
N GLU A 438 32.99 -10.07 -16.52
CA GLU A 438 33.53 -10.02 -17.89
C GLU A 438 33.86 -11.41 -18.46
N ARG A 439 34.09 -12.41 -17.60
CA ARG A 439 34.51 -13.77 -17.97
C ARG A 439 33.73 -14.82 -17.16
N GLY A 440 33.21 -15.84 -17.83
CA GLY A 440 32.57 -17.01 -17.21
C GLY A 440 31.04 -17.05 -17.35
N GLU A 441 30.48 -18.27 -17.24
CA GLU A 441 29.03 -18.46 -17.22
C GLU A 441 28.49 -18.17 -15.82
N VAL A 442 28.00 -16.94 -15.63
CA VAL A 442 27.29 -16.54 -14.40
C VAL A 442 25.97 -17.31 -14.31
N LYS A 443 25.71 -17.91 -13.16
CA LYS A 443 24.45 -18.60 -12.85
C LYS A 443 23.42 -17.62 -12.33
N THR A 444 23.78 -16.83 -11.32
CA THR A 444 22.92 -15.81 -10.70
C THR A 444 23.75 -14.74 -10.01
N VAL A 445 23.12 -13.61 -9.73
CA VAL A 445 23.64 -12.55 -8.86
C VAL A 445 22.61 -12.26 -7.78
N ARG A 446 23.06 -11.81 -6.61
CA ARG A 446 22.17 -11.39 -5.50
C ARG A 446 22.91 -10.40 -4.59
N PHE A 447 22.18 -9.53 -3.91
CA PHE A 447 22.78 -8.70 -2.88
C PHE A 447 23.19 -9.55 -1.67
N ILE A 448 24.25 -9.09 -1.02
CA ILE A 448 24.73 -9.60 0.27
C ILE A 448 24.77 -8.42 1.25
N GLU A 449 25.13 -8.68 2.50
CA GLU A 449 25.21 -7.63 3.52
C GLU A 449 26.05 -6.43 3.03
N PRO A 450 25.49 -5.21 3.09
CA PRO A 450 26.19 -4.00 2.69
C PRO A 450 27.38 -3.72 3.64
N ILE A 451 28.29 -2.86 3.21
CA ILE A 451 29.38 -2.42 4.09
C ILE A 451 28.76 -1.51 5.17
N PRO A 452 28.98 -1.80 6.47
CA PRO A 452 28.54 -0.91 7.55
C PRO A 452 29.17 0.47 7.40
N ASP A 453 28.42 1.52 7.71
CA ASP A 453 28.99 2.86 7.82
C ASP A 453 29.99 2.88 9.00
N GLU A 454 31.19 3.44 8.81
CA GLU A 454 32.25 3.54 9.85
C GLU A 454 31.81 4.30 11.14
N GLN A 455 30.59 4.82 11.18
CA GLN A 455 30.03 5.57 12.32
C GLN A 455 29.15 4.72 13.26
N GLU A 456 28.94 3.44 13.00
CA GLU A 456 28.17 2.53 13.87
C GLU A 456 29.04 1.37 14.42
N ILE A 457 30.18 1.69 15.02
CA ILE A 457 30.79 0.79 16.00
C ILE A 457 30.24 1.22 17.37
N PRO A 458 29.43 0.42 18.06
CA PRO A 458 29.14 0.65 19.46
C PRO A 458 30.47 0.57 20.21
N ASP A 459 30.85 1.64 20.92
CA ASP A 459 31.97 1.63 21.85
C ASP A 459 31.78 0.46 22.83
N GLN A 460 32.47 -0.65 22.58
CA GLN A 460 32.55 -1.72 23.56
C GLN A 460 33.46 -1.25 24.68
N VAL A 461 32.79 -0.93 25.78
CA VAL A 461 33.25 -0.90 27.16
C VAL A 461 34.51 -1.75 27.33
N GLY A 462 35.64 -1.09 27.59
CA GLY A 462 36.85 -1.77 28.03
C GLY A 462 36.61 -2.35 29.42
N ASP A 463 36.61 -3.68 29.52
CA ASP A 463 36.82 -4.36 30.78
C ASP A 463 38.29 -4.14 31.21
N ASP A 464 38.45 -3.36 32.27
CA ASP A 464 39.69 -3.32 33.07
C ASP A 464 39.84 -4.66 33.80
N GLU A 465 40.70 -5.54 33.30
CA GLU A 465 41.40 -6.50 34.15
C GLU A 465 42.82 -6.01 34.46
N ASN A 466 43.08 -5.95 35.76
CA ASN A 466 44.25 -5.40 36.40
C ASN A 466 45.41 -6.42 36.43
N ASP A 467 46.60 -5.85 36.55
CA ASP A 467 47.82 -6.40 37.16
C ASP A 467 48.85 -7.11 36.25
N SER A 468 49.98 -6.43 35.99
CA SER A 468 51.28 -6.78 36.60
C SER A 468 52.47 -6.03 35.99
N SER A 469 53.10 -5.20 36.83
CA SER A 469 54.55 -4.93 36.93
C SER A 469 55.30 -4.14 35.83
N SER A 470 55.75 -2.93 36.20
CA SER A 470 57.16 -2.59 36.52
C SER A 470 57.56 -1.18 36.07
N GLY A 471 58.16 -0.39 37.00
CA GLY A 471 59.01 0.75 36.61
C GLY A 471 58.81 2.08 37.36
N LEU A 472 59.31 2.14 38.60
CA LEU A 472 60.12 3.21 39.22
C LEU A 472 59.74 4.71 39.12
N ASP A 473 59.54 5.28 40.32
CA ASP A 473 60.07 6.53 40.88
C ASP A 473 59.88 7.88 40.16
N ASN A 474 59.09 8.78 40.79
CA ASN A 474 59.63 9.87 41.63
C ASN A 474 58.51 10.76 42.23
N ASN A 475 58.51 10.86 43.55
CA ASN A 475 57.88 11.94 44.34
C ASN A 475 58.77 13.23 44.20
N PRO A 476 58.38 14.46 44.63
CA PRO A 476 57.64 14.70 45.87
C PRO A 476 56.62 15.86 45.91
N SER A 477 55.70 15.69 46.87
CA SER A 477 55.23 16.70 47.84
C SER A 477 54.41 17.91 47.37
N GLY A 478 53.23 18.06 47.97
CA GLY A 478 53.00 19.25 48.80
C GLY A 478 51.59 19.85 48.75
N LEU A 479 50.96 19.79 49.93
CA LEU A 479 50.13 20.83 50.55
C LEU A 479 48.61 20.65 50.53
N ASP A 480 48.14 20.20 51.70
CA ASP A 480 46.88 20.56 52.34
C ASP A 480 46.52 22.04 52.15
N ASN A 481 45.23 22.30 52.01
CA ASN A 481 44.54 23.33 52.78
C ASN A 481 43.03 23.13 52.70
N ASN A 482 42.47 22.59 53.77
CA ASN A 482 41.10 22.87 54.17
C ASN A 482 41.09 24.26 54.86
N PRO A 483 40.01 25.04 54.78
CA PRO A 483 39.27 25.23 56.03
C PRO A 483 37.74 25.27 55.86
N SER A 484 37.09 24.44 56.66
CA SER A 484 36.01 24.77 57.61
C SER A 484 35.13 26.01 57.41
N GLY A 485 33.82 25.77 57.47
CA GLY A 485 32.78 26.68 57.98
C GLY A 485 31.41 26.08 57.67
N LEU A 486 30.74 25.35 58.57
CA LEU A 486 29.81 25.87 59.61
C LEU A 486 28.84 26.92 59.02
N ASP A 487 27.51 26.79 59.11
CA ASP A 487 26.71 26.09 60.09
C ASP A 487 25.23 25.88 59.64
N SER A 488 24.54 25.05 60.44
CA SER A 488 23.17 25.19 60.95
C SER A 488 22.03 25.60 59.99
N SER A 489 20.89 24.90 59.91
CA SER A 489 20.11 24.36 61.01
C SER A 489 18.85 23.63 60.53
N HIS A 490 18.64 22.45 61.12
CA HIS A 490 17.42 21.97 61.79
C HIS A 490 16.08 21.78 61.05
N SER A 491 15.69 20.49 61.09
CA SER A 491 14.40 19.91 61.55
C SER A 491 13.13 20.26 60.79
N GLY A 492 12.26 19.32 60.46
CA GLY A 492 12.08 17.96 60.96
C GLY A 492 10.56 17.71 61.14
N LEU A 493 10.15 16.48 60.82
CA LEU A 493 8.97 15.76 61.33
C LEU A 493 7.57 16.33 61.02
N ASP A 494 6.75 15.57 60.29
CA ASP A 494 5.59 14.80 60.83
C ASP A 494 4.89 14.06 59.66
N SER A 495 4.98 12.72 59.59
CA SER A 495 3.92 11.74 59.92
C SER A 495 2.48 12.16 59.62
N SER A 496 1.80 11.44 58.73
CA SER A 496 0.68 10.54 59.09
C SER A 496 -0.14 10.07 57.87
N HIS A 497 -0.40 8.75 57.88
CA HIS A 497 -1.59 8.02 57.42
C HIS A 497 -2.32 8.39 56.13
N SER A 498 -2.36 7.40 55.22
CA SER A 498 -3.52 6.52 54.93
C SER A 498 -3.18 5.76 53.64
N GLY A 499 -3.13 4.44 53.60
CA GLY A 499 -4.30 3.57 53.73
C GLY A 499 -4.62 3.01 52.34
N LEU A 500 -4.28 1.73 52.15
CA LEU A 500 -4.89 0.73 51.26
C LEU A 500 -5.29 1.13 49.84
N ASP A 501 -4.67 0.50 48.84
CA ASP A 501 -5.44 -0.22 47.81
C ASP A 501 -4.64 -1.38 47.19
N PRO A 502 -5.29 -2.53 46.92
CA PRO A 502 -4.71 -3.68 46.24
C PRO A 502 -5.11 -3.70 44.76
N GLU A 503 -4.18 -3.89 43.83
CA GLU A 503 -4.55 -4.29 42.46
C GLU A 503 -3.59 -5.33 41.88
N SER A 504 -4.15 -6.51 41.63
CA SER A 504 -3.78 -7.35 40.50
C SER A 504 -5.05 -8.08 40.06
N PRO A 505 -5.80 -7.59 39.07
CA PRO A 505 -6.90 -8.36 38.52
C PRO A 505 -6.36 -9.44 37.58
N SER A 506 -6.56 -10.69 38.00
CA SER A 506 -6.41 -11.90 37.20
C SER A 506 -7.39 -11.93 36.02
N THR A 507 -6.85 -12.25 34.85
CA THR A 507 -7.54 -12.53 33.59
C THR A 507 -8.59 -13.63 33.73
N PRO A 508 -9.82 -13.51 33.16
CA PRO A 508 -10.78 -14.59 33.11
C PRO A 508 -10.52 -15.56 31.94
N PRO A 509 -10.94 -16.84 32.04
CA PRO A 509 -10.64 -17.86 31.04
C PRO A 509 -11.57 -17.80 29.81
N VAL A 510 -10.99 -18.14 28.67
CA VAL A 510 -11.59 -18.23 27.34
C VAL A 510 -12.54 -19.43 27.25
N ILE A 511 -13.79 -19.19 26.85
CA ILE A 511 -14.77 -20.21 26.48
C ILE A 511 -14.62 -20.50 24.98
N PRO A 512 -14.55 -21.76 24.52
CA PRO A 512 -14.54 -22.06 23.10
C PRO A 512 -15.95 -21.90 22.50
N ALA A 513 -16.07 -21.05 21.48
CA ALA A 513 -17.29 -20.84 20.71
C ALA A 513 -17.58 -22.04 19.79
N THR A 514 -18.77 -22.61 19.93
CA THR A 514 -19.36 -23.59 19.01
C THR A 514 -19.64 -22.94 17.65
N PRO A 515 -19.33 -23.58 16.50
CA PRO A 515 -19.65 -23.02 15.19
C PRO A 515 -21.17 -23.03 14.94
N PRO A 516 -21.72 -22.08 14.15
CA PRO A 516 -23.13 -22.01 13.85
C PRO A 516 -23.58 -23.16 12.93
N VAL A 517 -24.71 -23.77 13.28
CA VAL A 517 -25.43 -24.76 12.47
C VAL A 517 -26.10 -24.04 11.30
N ILE A 518 -25.73 -24.40 10.07
CA ILE A 518 -26.41 -23.98 8.84
C ILE A 518 -27.66 -24.86 8.68
N PRO A 519 -28.86 -24.31 8.44
CA PRO A 519 -30.04 -25.13 8.14
C PRO A 519 -29.85 -25.84 6.80
N ALA A 520 -30.12 -27.14 6.75
CA ALA A 520 -30.18 -27.90 5.51
C ALA A 520 -31.42 -27.46 4.71
N GLU A 521 -31.21 -26.94 3.49
CA GLU A 521 -32.27 -26.85 2.49
C GLU A 521 -32.59 -28.24 1.94
N GLU A 522 -33.89 -28.55 1.86
CA GLU A 522 -34.43 -29.78 1.26
C GLU A 522 -34.11 -29.86 -0.24
N PRO A 523 -33.87 -31.06 -0.80
CA PRO A 523 -33.67 -31.20 -2.24
C PRO A 523 -35.00 -31.08 -3.00
N GLU A 524 -35.09 -30.09 -3.89
CA GLU A 524 -36.16 -30.01 -4.88
C GLU A 524 -36.12 -31.21 -5.85
N SER A 525 -37.31 -31.66 -6.24
CA SER A 525 -37.59 -32.81 -7.11
C SER A 525 -37.04 -32.66 -8.53
N PRO A 526 -36.72 -33.76 -9.24
CA PRO A 526 -36.24 -33.71 -10.61
C PRO A 526 -37.40 -33.47 -11.59
N ALA A 527 -37.35 -32.35 -12.32
CA ALA A 527 -38.20 -32.10 -13.48
C ALA A 527 -37.44 -32.41 -14.78
N ASP A 528 -37.97 -33.36 -15.53
CA ASP A 528 -37.97 -33.53 -16.99
C ASP A 528 -36.71 -33.15 -17.80
N LEU A 529 -35.91 -34.18 -18.08
CA LEU A 529 -34.99 -34.23 -19.21
C LEU A 529 -35.77 -34.57 -20.49
N ASP A 530 -36.06 -33.58 -21.31
CA ASP A 530 -36.28 -33.76 -22.76
C ASP A 530 -36.18 -32.41 -23.49
N ALA A 531 -35.03 -32.16 -24.13
CA ALA A 531 -34.89 -31.33 -25.33
C ALA A 531 -33.41 -31.26 -25.77
N VAL A 532 -33.07 -32.03 -26.80
CA VAL A 532 -31.86 -31.85 -27.61
C VAL A 532 -32.16 -30.79 -28.68
N PRO A 533 -31.35 -29.72 -28.85
CA PRO A 533 -31.40 -28.92 -30.06
C PRO A 533 -30.31 -29.36 -31.05
N ASP A 534 -30.76 -29.70 -32.26
CA ASP A 534 -29.96 -29.97 -33.46
C ASP A 534 -29.02 -28.80 -33.81
N PHE A 535 -27.76 -29.11 -34.09
CA PHE A 535 -26.80 -28.21 -34.74
C PHE A 535 -26.80 -28.44 -36.26
N PRO A 536 -27.02 -27.42 -37.11
CA PRO A 536 -26.88 -27.57 -38.55
C PRO A 536 -25.41 -27.47 -38.95
N GLY A 537 -24.98 -28.40 -39.81
CA GLY A 537 -23.62 -28.52 -40.32
C GLY A 537 -23.19 -27.34 -41.21
N GLY A 538 -21.89 -27.04 -41.14
CA GLY A 538 -21.20 -26.07 -41.98
C GLY A 538 -19.80 -26.54 -42.32
N LEU A 539 -19.49 -26.50 -43.62
CA LEU A 539 -18.37 -27.07 -44.36
C LEU A 539 -16.96 -26.85 -43.78
N PHE A 540 -16.13 -27.89 -43.90
CA PHE A 540 -14.68 -27.83 -43.93
C PHE A 540 -14.20 -27.45 -45.34
N ASP A 541 -13.34 -26.44 -45.43
CA ASP A 541 -12.44 -26.24 -46.57
C ASP A 541 -10.99 -26.29 -46.05
N GLU A 542 -10.19 -27.19 -46.62
CA GLU A 542 -8.73 -27.17 -46.52
C GLU A 542 -8.15 -25.94 -47.24
N PRO A 543 -6.88 -25.58 -46.97
CA PRO A 543 -5.92 -25.84 -48.05
C PRO A 543 -4.51 -26.26 -47.61
N THR A 544 -4.03 -27.30 -48.29
CA THR A 544 -2.73 -27.47 -48.97
C THR A 544 -1.43 -26.88 -48.39
N LEU A 545 -0.49 -27.80 -48.20
CA LEU A 545 0.97 -27.65 -48.28
C LEU A 545 1.46 -26.64 -49.34
N PHE A 546 2.24 -25.64 -48.90
CA PHE A 546 3.61 -25.36 -49.34
C PHE A 546 4.35 -24.53 -48.28
#